data_AF-A0A087T1D5-F1
#
_entry.id   AF-A0A087T1D5-F1
#
_cell.length_a   1.000
_cell.length_b   1.000
_cell.length_c   1.000
_cell.angle_alpha   90.00
_cell.angle_beta   90.00
_cell.angle_gamma   90.00
#
_symmetry.space_group_name_H-M   'P 1'
#
loop_
_entity.id
_entity.type
_entity.pdbx_description
1 polymer ?
#
loop_
_entity_poly.entity_id
_entity_poly.type
_entity_poly.pdbx_seq_one_letter_code
_entity_poly.pdbx_strand_id
1 'polypeptide(L)'
;MPTVIILDTSLSMCRPVQMADVSEPYQFRNLAVHGLTSLLDYMNINCKLEFVAFMTFSSYRETIVPFTRDFDNIKGTLIQLEYYDRARIKKALEGVQSLIMEEWGAGVPCQVILVTDGLLGPEIDSLKADIENYFTATEKGMDDNSFPLPFPFPCKLHVTCIANSSDPCLQTALPIYQKLIDINGNGGQVFIPDGLLSFKSVQGIFMKLADLYYKPFHGVLHCGNLTSNVSLSPPPEPFCKHRDFDIVKAEMSTDIVICGFISITDVASPPSHSRHLVLPLQSCKEETKPPVIKLENCENTDDESANEDGKQPSFCVLLHGSLKVEGMVAICHLGGDWYGMLYSWADSKKKSNLMLSAFEPGNEVIPWLGSFVNLGPVETFTGLPSSEVPTLPIKPSEKRSYAQNCVVWIKQSGLQADIQKILRHARKLPEKTQNFYKELNRLRRAALSFGFYELLDGMATILDRECTLLPGSAHPDAALQLTHCANALRNGSDDYNTPLVPLRTKLSSDD
;
A
#
# COMPACT_ATOMS: atom_id res chain seq x y z
N MET A 1 7.38 -10.13 2.51
CA MET A 1 7.61 -9.14 3.58
C MET A 1 9.10 -9.19 3.85
N PRO A 2 9.91 -8.27 3.30
CA PRO A 2 11.36 -8.40 3.39
C PRO A 2 11.84 -8.50 4.84
N THR A 3 12.85 -9.33 5.09
CA THR A 3 13.45 -9.53 6.40
C THR A 3 14.90 -9.07 6.38
N VAL A 4 15.32 -8.29 7.39
CA VAL A 4 16.72 -7.95 7.61
C VAL A 4 17.18 -8.66 8.88
N ILE A 5 18.11 -9.61 8.74
CA ILE A 5 18.79 -10.24 9.86
C ILE A 5 20.03 -9.41 10.17
N ILE A 6 20.15 -8.97 11.42
CA ILE A 6 21.31 -8.22 11.90
C ILE A 6 21.98 -9.03 13.01
N LEU A 7 23.23 -9.40 12.80
CA LEU A 7 24.01 -10.15 13.78
C LEU A 7 25.08 -9.27 14.43
N ASP A 8 25.11 -9.28 15.76
CA ASP A 8 26.19 -8.72 16.56
C ASP A 8 27.47 -9.50 16.31
N THR A 9 28.52 -8.82 15.85
CA THR A 9 29.85 -9.39 15.64
C THR A 9 30.89 -8.78 16.57
N SER A 10 30.48 -8.19 17.69
CA SER A 10 31.40 -7.64 18.69
C SER A 10 32.14 -8.72 19.51
N LEU A 11 33.21 -8.33 20.22
CA LEU A 11 34.04 -9.26 20.99
C LEU A 11 33.27 -10.03 22.06
N SER A 12 32.15 -9.49 22.55
CA SER A 12 31.37 -10.16 23.60
C SER A 12 30.68 -11.44 23.11
N MET A 13 30.42 -11.54 21.80
CA MET A 13 29.92 -12.76 21.14
C MET A 13 30.95 -13.90 21.10
N CYS A 14 32.23 -13.61 21.34
CA CYS A 14 33.30 -14.59 21.44
C CYS A 14 33.49 -15.17 22.85
N ARG A 15 32.67 -14.76 23.83
CA ARG A 15 32.71 -15.32 25.19
C ARG A 15 32.40 -16.83 25.18
N PRO A 16 33.05 -17.64 26.03
CA PRO A 16 32.74 -19.05 26.12
C PRO A 16 31.39 -19.28 26.81
N VAL A 17 30.67 -20.30 26.36
CA VAL A 17 29.42 -20.78 26.95
C VAL A 17 29.74 -22.04 27.75
N GLN A 18 29.40 -22.04 29.03
CA GLN A 18 29.53 -23.22 29.88
C GLN A 18 28.36 -24.18 29.62
N MET A 19 28.62 -25.28 28.91
CA MET A 19 27.68 -26.39 28.74
C MET A 19 28.19 -27.61 29.49
N ALA A 20 27.30 -28.29 30.22
CA ALA A 20 27.67 -29.39 31.12
C ALA A 20 28.23 -30.64 30.39
N ASP A 21 27.94 -30.80 29.10
CA ASP A 21 28.13 -32.06 28.36
C ASP A 21 29.11 -31.97 27.17
N VAL A 22 29.92 -30.91 27.05
CA VAL A 22 30.82 -30.72 25.89
C VAL A 22 32.28 -30.54 26.31
N SER A 23 33.18 -31.28 25.66
CA SER A 23 34.64 -31.19 25.87
C SER A 23 35.28 -29.91 25.31
N GLU A 24 34.67 -29.29 24.29
CA GLU A 24 35.15 -28.04 23.68
C GLU A 24 34.31 -26.83 24.11
N PRO A 25 34.93 -25.68 24.44
CA PRO A 25 34.21 -24.48 24.79
C PRO A 25 33.60 -23.84 23.54
N TYR A 26 32.31 -24.02 23.33
CA TYR A 26 31.56 -23.23 22.36
C TYR A 26 31.44 -21.77 22.81
N GLN A 27 31.24 -20.87 21.86
CA GLN A 27 31.06 -19.44 22.11
C GLN A 27 29.64 -19.00 21.73
N PHE A 28 29.21 -17.83 22.20
CA PHE A 28 27.89 -17.27 21.90
C PHE A 28 27.64 -17.17 20.39
N ARG A 29 28.66 -16.81 19.61
CA ARG A 29 28.60 -16.83 18.14
C ARG A 29 28.21 -18.18 17.53
N ASN A 30 28.69 -19.29 18.08
CA ASN A 30 28.37 -20.61 17.54
C ASN A 30 26.89 -20.94 17.73
N LEU A 31 26.33 -20.54 18.88
CA LEU A 31 24.91 -20.65 19.15
C LEU A 31 24.09 -19.74 18.23
N ALA A 32 24.55 -18.51 17.99
CA ALA A 32 23.90 -17.56 17.09
C ALA A 32 23.81 -18.09 15.67
N VAL A 33 24.94 -18.59 15.14
CA VAL A 33 24.99 -19.23 13.82
C VAL A 33 24.04 -20.41 13.75
N HIS A 34 24.05 -21.32 14.73
CA HIS A 34 23.14 -22.47 14.75
C HIS A 34 21.65 -22.08 14.78
N GLY A 35 21.30 -21.07 15.59
CA GLY A 35 19.94 -20.56 15.67
C GLY A 35 19.47 -19.93 14.36
N LEU A 36 20.32 -19.09 13.75
CA LEU A 36 20.05 -18.47 12.45
C LEU A 36 19.95 -19.50 11.32
N THR A 37 20.84 -20.49 11.30
CA THR A 37 20.75 -21.61 10.35
C THR A 37 19.40 -22.32 10.47
N SER A 38 18.96 -22.61 11.70
CA SER A 38 17.64 -23.25 11.93
C SER A 38 16.48 -22.39 11.43
N LEU A 39 16.53 -21.07 11.63
CA LEU A 39 15.53 -20.13 11.09
C LEU A 39 15.54 -20.13 9.56
N LEU A 40 16.73 -20.04 8.94
CA LEU A 40 16.88 -20.02 7.49
C LEU A 40 16.41 -21.33 6.85
N ASP A 41 16.64 -22.47 7.50
CA ASP A 41 16.14 -23.78 7.05
C ASP A 41 14.60 -23.83 7.10
N TYR A 42 14.00 -23.32 8.18
CA TYR A 42 12.55 -23.18 8.26
C TYR A 42 12.01 -22.25 7.15
N MET A 43 12.63 -21.10 6.93
CA MET A 43 12.22 -20.17 5.87
C MET A 43 12.38 -20.76 4.48
N ASN A 44 13.42 -21.56 4.25
CA ASN A 44 13.63 -22.25 2.97
C ASN A 44 12.55 -23.30 2.69
N ILE A 45 11.91 -23.87 3.71
CA ILE A 45 10.81 -24.82 3.53
C ILE A 45 9.48 -24.09 3.42
N ASN A 46 9.20 -23.16 4.34
CA ASN A 46 7.87 -22.59 4.55
C ASN A 46 7.65 -21.23 3.88
N CYS A 47 8.72 -20.47 3.60
CA CYS A 47 8.69 -19.08 3.15
C CYS A 47 9.65 -18.78 1.98
N LYS A 48 9.73 -19.68 0.99
CA LYS A 48 10.67 -19.60 -0.16
C LYS A 48 10.70 -18.28 -0.94
N LEU A 49 9.62 -17.50 -0.87
CA LEU A 49 9.48 -16.24 -1.62
C LEU A 49 9.93 -15.01 -0.83
N GLU A 50 10.21 -15.16 0.47
CA GLU A 50 10.65 -14.08 1.35
C GLU A 50 12.06 -13.63 0.95
N PHE A 51 12.26 -12.32 0.83
CA PHE A 51 13.59 -11.75 0.65
C PHE A 51 14.24 -11.53 2.00
N VAL A 52 15.46 -12.04 2.17
CA VAL A 52 16.26 -11.87 3.37
C VAL A 52 17.56 -11.16 3.01
N ALA A 53 17.88 -10.10 3.75
CA ALA A 53 19.21 -9.50 3.76
C ALA A 53 19.92 -9.84 5.08
N PHE A 54 21.25 -9.95 5.02
CA PHE A 54 22.08 -10.23 6.17
C PHE A 54 23.11 -9.12 6.38
N MET A 55 23.02 -8.49 7.55
CA MET A 55 23.88 -7.39 7.97
C MET A 55 24.58 -7.77 9.28
N THR A 56 25.81 -7.29 9.46
CA THR A 56 26.55 -7.42 10.72
C THR A 56 26.82 -6.05 11.32
N PHE A 57 27.01 -6.00 12.64
CA PHE A 57 27.38 -4.77 13.31
C PHE A 57 28.35 -4.98 14.48
N SER A 58 29.29 -4.05 14.58
CA SER A 58 30.18 -3.80 15.71
C SER A 58 30.39 -2.27 15.80
N SER A 59 31.62 -1.74 15.77
CA SER A 59 31.86 -0.28 15.70
C SER A 59 31.38 0.36 14.40
N TYR A 60 31.28 -0.45 13.35
CA TYR A 60 30.71 -0.14 12.05
C TYR A 60 29.65 -1.18 11.70
N ARG A 61 28.86 -0.87 10.67
CA ARG A 61 27.85 -1.76 10.09
C ARG A 61 28.28 -2.16 8.69
N GLU A 62 27.98 -3.39 8.30
CA GLU A 62 28.28 -3.89 6.96
C GLU A 62 27.15 -4.79 6.46
N THR A 63 26.64 -4.50 5.27
CA THR A 63 25.69 -5.38 4.58
C THR A 63 26.49 -6.47 3.89
N ILE A 64 26.49 -7.66 4.47
CA ILE A 64 27.27 -8.79 3.97
C ILE A 64 26.55 -9.49 2.81
N VAL A 65 25.24 -9.67 2.93
CA VAL A 65 24.39 -10.23 1.87
C VAL A 65 23.22 -9.28 1.63
N PRO A 66 23.08 -8.71 0.41
CA PRO A 66 21.90 -7.92 0.06
C PRO A 66 20.64 -8.79 -0.01
N PHE A 67 19.46 -8.19 -0.23
CA PHE A 67 18.21 -8.95 -0.29
C PHE A 67 18.26 -10.08 -1.32
N THR A 68 18.11 -11.31 -0.84
CA THR A 68 18.13 -12.52 -1.66
C THR A 68 17.07 -13.51 -1.19
N ARG A 69 16.73 -14.47 -2.05
CA ARG A 69 15.97 -15.68 -1.70
C ARG A 69 16.87 -16.92 -1.54
N ASP A 70 18.16 -16.74 -1.78
CA ASP A 70 19.17 -17.79 -1.63
C ASP A 70 19.60 -17.88 -0.15
N PHE A 71 18.85 -18.66 0.62
CA PHE A 71 19.12 -18.89 2.03
C PHE A 71 20.43 -19.66 2.26
N ASP A 72 20.85 -20.48 1.29
CA ASP A 72 22.08 -21.25 1.38
C ASP A 72 23.32 -20.36 1.30
N ASN A 73 23.28 -19.30 0.47
CA ASN A 73 24.32 -18.28 0.43
C ASN A 73 24.49 -17.56 1.79
N ILE A 74 23.37 -17.19 2.43
CA ILE A 74 23.39 -16.58 3.77
C ILE A 74 24.00 -17.55 4.79
N LYS A 75 23.58 -18.83 4.78
CA LYS A 75 24.15 -19.87 5.66
C LYS A 75 25.65 -20.06 5.44
N GLY A 76 26.11 -20.08 4.18
CA GLY A 76 27.54 -20.19 3.86
C GLY A 76 28.35 -19.03 4.42
N THR A 77 27.79 -17.82 4.39
CA THR A 77 28.45 -16.62 4.89
C THR A 77 28.47 -16.55 6.42
N LEU A 78 27.43 -17.03 7.10
CA LEU A 78 27.37 -17.10 8.57
C LEU A 78 28.55 -17.87 9.19
N ILE A 79 29.09 -18.87 8.47
CA ILE A 79 30.19 -19.71 8.94
C ILE A 79 31.54 -18.97 8.87
N GLN A 80 31.68 -18.02 7.94
CA GLN A 80 32.95 -17.34 7.63
C GLN A 80 33.06 -15.94 8.25
N LEU A 81 32.27 -15.67 9.29
CA LEU A 81 32.19 -14.34 9.91
C LEU A 81 33.43 -13.95 10.69
N GLU A 82 33.88 -12.72 10.46
CA GLU A 82 34.85 -12.02 11.28
C GLU A 82 34.17 -11.31 12.45
N TYR A 83 34.88 -11.24 13.58
CA TYR A 83 34.42 -10.59 14.81
C TYR A 83 35.33 -9.43 15.15
N TYR A 84 34.72 -8.33 15.57
CA TYR A 84 35.36 -7.04 15.78
C TYR A 84 35.16 -6.59 17.23
N ASP A 85 35.27 -5.29 17.47
CA ASP A 85 35.44 -4.65 18.78
C ASP A 85 34.17 -4.57 19.65
N ARG A 86 33.26 -3.62 19.40
CA ARG A 86 32.17 -3.23 20.30
C ARG A 86 30.84 -3.07 19.58
N ALA A 87 29.74 -3.50 20.21
CA ALA A 87 28.41 -3.33 19.67
C ALA A 87 27.95 -1.85 19.65
N ARG A 88 27.44 -1.37 18.50
CA ARG A 88 26.80 -0.06 18.34
C ARG A 88 25.42 -0.18 17.68
N ILE A 89 24.40 -0.39 18.51
CA ILE A 89 23.02 -0.67 18.06
C ILE A 89 22.45 0.49 17.23
N LYS A 90 22.65 1.75 17.62
CA LYS A 90 22.14 2.91 16.86
C LYS A 90 22.58 2.90 15.40
N LYS A 91 23.88 2.67 15.15
CA LYS A 91 24.42 2.58 13.79
C LYS A 91 23.87 1.39 13.02
N ALA A 92 23.59 0.28 13.70
CA ALA A 92 22.96 -0.87 13.09
C ALA A 92 21.53 -0.54 12.62
N LEU A 93 20.74 0.19 13.42
CA LEU A 93 19.39 0.62 13.06
C LEU A 93 19.39 1.63 11.90
N GLU A 94 20.32 2.61 11.91
CA GLU A 94 20.55 3.49 10.74
C GLU A 94 20.90 2.66 9.48
N GLY A 95 21.61 1.54 9.70
CA GLY A 95 21.85 0.45 8.76
C GLY A 95 20.64 -0.05 8.04
N VAL A 96 19.76 -0.62 8.83
CA VAL A 96 18.48 -1.17 8.39
C VAL A 96 17.68 -0.13 7.62
N GLN A 97 17.56 1.07 8.19
CA GLN A 97 16.77 2.13 7.59
C GLN A 97 17.27 2.47 6.19
N SER A 98 18.59 2.62 6.03
CA SER A 98 19.20 2.91 4.73
C SER A 98 18.93 1.77 3.73
N LEU A 99 19.19 0.52 4.15
CA LEU A 99 19.08 -0.66 3.30
C LEU A 99 17.65 -0.91 2.81
N ILE A 100 16.65 -0.78 3.70
CA ILE A 100 15.24 -0.99 3.34
C ILE A 100 14.73 0.15 2.45
N MET A 101 15.07 1.40 2.76
CA MET A 101 14.61 2.55 1.98
C MET A 101 15.18 2.55 0.55
N GLU A 102 16.42 2.07 0.37
CA GLU A 102 17.06 1.97 -0.94
C GLU A 102 16.39 0.91 -1.84
N GLU A 103 16.02 -0.24 -1.27
CA GLU A 103 15.54 -1.39 -2.04
C GLU A 103 14.00 -1.46 -2.15
N TRP A 104 13.29 -1.19 -1.06
CA TRP A 104 11.84 -1.39 -0.95
C TRP A 104 11.05 -0.09 -0.73
N GLY A 105 11.71 1.00 -0.36
CA GLY A 105 11.08 2.27 -0.04
C GLY A 105 10.22 2.23 1.24
N ALA A 106 9.34 3.22 1.39
CA ALA A 106 8.58 3.43 2.64
C ALA A 106 7.30 2.58 2.76
N GLY A 107 6.80 2.00 1.66
CA GLY A 107 5.47 1.41 1.59
C GLY A 107 5.39 -0.09 1.89
N VAL A 108 6.52 -0.78 2.00
CA VAL A 108 6.57 -2.24 2.13
C VAL A 108 6.76 -2.65 3.59
N PRO A 109 5.85 -3.45 4.17
CA PRO A 109 6.05 -4.02 5.50
C PRO A 109 7.29 -4.90 5.54
N CYS A 110 8.14 -4.68 6.54
CA CYS A 110 9.40 -5.38 6.74
C CYS A 110 9.50 -5.98 8.15
N GLN A 111 10.41 -6.94 8.32
CA GLN A 111 10.79 -7.47 9.63
C GLN A 111 12.29 -7.29 9.85
N VAL A 112 12.67 -6.98 11.08
CA VAL A 112 14.06 -6.84 11.49
C VAL A 112 14.32 -7.79 12.65
N ILE A 113 15.32 -8.65 12.50
CA ILE A 113 15.75 -9.60 13.55
C ILE A 113 17.15 -9.19 14.00
N LEU A 114 17.24 -8.54 15.15
CA LEU A 114 18.50 -8.19 15.81
C LEU A 114 18.95 -9.34 16.72
N VAL A 115 20.09 -9.96 16.43
CA VAL A 115 20.67 -11.06 17.20
C VAL A 115 21.90 -10.56 17.94
N THR A 116 21.92 -10.71 19.27
CA THR A 116 23.00 -10.24 20.14
C THR A 116 23.11 -11.12 21.38
N ASP A 117 24.21 -11.04 22.13
CA ASP A 117 24.38 -11.73 23.42
C ASP A 117 23.68 -11.01 24.60
N GLY A 118 22.86 -9.99 24.30
CA GLY A 118 22.10 -9.24 25.28
C GLY A 118 22.90 -8.16 26.01
N LEU A 119 24.14 -7.88 25.59
CA LEU A 119 24.92 -6.76 26.08
C LEU A 119 24.73 -5.55 25.18
N LEU A 120 24.49 -4.38 25.78
CA LEU A 120 24.31 -3.12 25.05
C LEU A 120 25.61 -2.44 24.63
N GLY A 121 26.75 -3.00 25.07
CA GLY A 121 28.07 -2.42 24.83
C GLY A 121 28.36 -1.16 25.67
N PRO A 122 29.50 -0.50 25.42
CA PRO A 122 29.97 0.64 26.22
C PRO A 122 29.18 1.93 25.99
N GLU A 123 28.31 1.99 24.97
CA GLU A 123 27.52 3.18 24.63
C GLU A 123 26.11 3.16 25.24
N ILE A 124 25.88 2.31 26.24
CA ILE A 124 24.58 2.21 26.91
C ILE A 124 24.06 3.56 27.43
N ASP A 125 24.94 4.41 27.99
CA ASP A 125 24.54 5.71 28.51
C ASP A 125 24.21 6.71 27.39
N SER A 126 24.92 6.61 26.26
CA SER A 126 24.59 7.39 25.05
C SER A 126 23.26 6.94 24.46
N LEU A 127 23.00 5.63 24.40
CA LEU A 127 21.75 5.08 23.89
C LEU A 127 20.58 5.46 24.80
N LYS A 128 20.76 5.43 26.13
CA LYS A 128 19.77 5.90 27.10
C LYS A 128 19.49 7.38 26.93
N ALA A 129 20.53 8.22 26.80
CA ALA A 129 20.38 9.65 26.58
C ALA A 129 19.65 9.95 25.26
N ASP A 130 19.96 9.24 24.17
CA ASP A 130 19.26 9.37 22.89
C ASP A 130 17.78 8.99 23.01
N ILE A 131 17.47 7.91 23.73
CA ILE A 131 16.08 7.49 24.01
C ILE A 131 15.35 8.55 24.85
N GLU A 132 15.97 9.09 25.89
CA GLU A 132 15.38 10.14 26.73
C GLU A 132 15.13 11.42 25.94
N ASN A 133 16.10 11.84 25.11
CA ASN A 133 15.97 12.98 24.22
C ASN A 133 14.78 12.81 23.27
N TYR A 134 14.62 11.62 22.68
CA TYR A 134 13.49 11.30 21.81
C TYR A 134 12.14 11.52 22.52
N PHE A 135 11.97 11.00 23.74
CA PHE A 135 10.71 11.19 24.48
C PHE A 135 10.47 12.67 24.82
N THR A 136 11.49 13.40 25.25
CA THR A 136 11.34 14.83 25.58
C THR A 136 11.06 15.71 24.36
N ALA A 137 11.59 15.37 23.18
CA ALA A 137 11.30 16.05 21.92
C ALA A 137 9.86 15.79 21.49
N THR A 138 9.42 14.53 21.56
CA THR A 138 8.06 14.09 21.25
C THR A 138 7.04 14.81 22.14
N GLU A 139 7.28 14.90 23.45
CA GLU A 139 6.41 15.63 24.39
C GLU A 139 6.29 17.13 24.06
N LYS A 140 7.32 17.72 23.45
CA LYS A 140 7.35 19.12 23.02
C LYS A 140 6.80 19.34 21.61
N GLY A 141 6.35 18.28 20.93
CA GLY A 141 5.87 18.34 19.54
C GLY A 141 6.97 18.67 18.53
N MET A 142 8.22 18.33 18.82
CA MET A 142 9.36 18.48 17.92
C MET A 142 9.71 17.13 17.29
N ASP A 143 9.87 17.09 15.96
CA ASP A 143 10.35 15.91 15.24
C ASP A 143 11.87 15.78 15.42
N ASP A 144 12.31 14.82 16.24
CA ASP A 144 13.72 14.46 16.35
C ASP A 144 14.13 13.48 15.24
N ASN A 145 14.60 14.01 14.11
CA ASN A 145 15.12 13.22 13.00
C ASN A 145 16.50 12.58 13.27
N SER A 146 17.08 12.74 14.47
CA SER A 146 18.43 12.23 14.76
C SER A 146 18.44 10.78 15.25
N PHE A 147 17.30 10.25 15.71
CA PHE A 147 17.17 8.87 16.15
C PHE A 147 16.57 8.00 15.04
N PRO A 148 17.12 6.80 14.75
CA PRO A 148 16.69 5.98 13.62
C PRO A 148 15.31 5.31 13.80
N LEU A 149 14.69 5.47 14.97
CA LEU A 149 13.36 4.96 15.27
C LEU A 149 12.40 6.12 15.59
N PRO A 150 11.11 6.01 15.23
CA PRO A 150 10.49 4.90 14.49
C PRO A 150 10.99 4.82 13.05
N PHE A 151 11.02 3.60 12.51
CA PHE A 151 11.39 3.44 11.10
C PHE A 151 10.38 4.17 10.20
N PRO A 152 10.83 4.77 9.07
CA PRO A 152 9.95 5.47 8.12
C PRO A 152 9.07 4.53 7.28
N PHE A 153 9.11 3.22 7.55
CA PHE A 153 8.34 2.16 6.90
C PHE A 153 7.72 1.24 7.97
N PRO A 154 6.61 0.54 7.67
CA PRO A 154 6.03 -0.42 8.59
C PRO A 154 7.02 -1.54 8.87
N CYS A 155 7.46 -1.68 10.13
CA CYS A 155 8.51 -2.62 10.47
C CYS A 155 8.30 -3.26 11.84
N LYS A 156 8.33 -4.58 11.94
CA LYS A 156 8.39 -5.27 13.24
C LYS A 156 9.85 -5.44 13.67
N LEU A 157 10.21 -4.97 14.86
CA LEU A 157 11.56 -5.09 15.40
C LEU A 157 11.63 -6.23 16.42
N HIS A 158 12.29 -7.32 16.05
CA HIS A 158 12.53 -8.47 16.93
C HIS A 158 13.96 -8.43 17.45
N VAL A 159 14.13 -8.63 18.76
CA VAL A 159 15.45 -8.69 19.39
C VAL A 159 15.64 -10.06 20.02
N THR A 160 16.57 -10.84 19.49
CA THR A 160 16.91 -12.18 19.99
C THR A 160 18.18 -12.09 20.83
N CYS A 161 18.01 -12.17 22.15
CA CYS A 161 19.10 -12.13 23.12
C CYS A 161 19.58 -13.55 23.45
N ILE A 162 20.79 -13.90 23.01
CA ILE A 162 21.44 -15.17 23.31
C ILE A 162 22.14 -15.03 24.67
N ALA A 163 21.37 -15.10 25.75
CA ALA A 163 21.88 -15.05 27.11
C ALA A 163 20.96 -15.79 28.08
N ASN A 164 21.50 -16.22 29.22
CA ASN A 164 20.67 -16.82 30.27
C ASN A 164 19.76 -15.75 30.89
N SER A 165 18.51 -16.12 31.17
CA SER A 165 17.54 -15.22 31.82
C SER A 165 18.00 -14.73 33.21
N SER A 166 18.88 -15.48 33.88
CA SER A 166 19.46 -15.10 35.17
C SER A 166 20.66 -14.15 35.09
N ASP A 167 21.14 -13.80 33.89
CA ASP A 167 22.29 -12.91 33.72
C ASP A 167 21.93 -11.47 34.15
N PRO A 168 22.62 -10.88 35.16
CA PRO A 168 22.36 -9.50 35.61
C PRO A 168 22.52 -8.45 34.50
N CYS A 169 23.44 -8.69 33.56
CA CYS A 169 23.68 -7.78 32.45
C CYS A 169 22.49 -7.78 31.49
N LEU A 170 21.91 -8.96 31.21
CA LEU A 170 20.70 -9.09 30.40
C LEU A 170 19.53 -8.37 31.09
N GLN A 171 19.33 -8.57 32.40
CA GLN A 171 18.24 -7.93 33.15
C GLN A 171 18.30 -6.39 33.07
N THR A 172 19.50 -5.83 32.99
CA THR A 172 19.70 -4.38 32.81
C THR A 172 19.40 -3.93 31.36
N ALA A 173 19.64 -4.81 30.38
CA ALA A 173 19.47 -4.51 28.97
C ALA A 173 18.03 -4.68 28.45
N LEU A 174 17.26 -5.63 29.01
CA LEU A 174 15.89 -5.93 28.58
C LEU A 174 14.96 -4.71 28.53
N PRO A 175 14.91 -3.82 29.55
CA PRO A 175 14.06 -2.63 29.49
C PRO A 175 14.43 -1.68 28.34
N ILE A 176 15.70 -1.66 27.93
CA ILE A 176 16.18 -0.80 26.85
C ILE A 176 15.78 -1.38 25.50
N TYR A 177 15.94 -2.69 25.30
CA TYR A 177 15.43 -3.35 24.08
C TYR A 177 13.91 -3.20 23.95
N GLN A 178 13.17 -3.33 25.05
CA GLN A 178 11.73 -3.11 25.04
C GLN A 178 11.38 -1.67 24.64
N LYS A 179 12.07 -0.66 25.21
CA LYS A 179 11.89 0.75 24.81
C LYS A 179 12.16 0.99 23.32
N LEU A 180 13.17 0.34 22.73
CA LEU A 180 13.43 0.45 21.28
C LEU A 180 12.25 -0.08 20.46
N ILE A 181 11.66 -1.21 20.86
CA ILE A 181 10.48 -1.77 20.21
C ILE A 181 9.27 -0.83 20.38
N ASP A 182 9.09 -0.28 21.59
CA ASP A 182 7.97 0.63 21.89
C ASP A 182 8.08 1.94 21.08
N ILE A 183 9.29 2.52 20.96
CA ILE A 183 9.54 3.70 20.11
C ILE A 183 9.21 3.41 18.64
N ASN A 184 9.53 2.20 18.16
CA ASN A 184 9.24 1.82 16.79
C ASN A 184 7.73 1.72 16.48
N GLY A 185 6.89 1.43 17.48
CA GLY A 185 5.41 1.55 17.39
C GLY A 185 4.69 0.54 16.49
N ASN A 186 5.40 -0.19 15.64
CA ASN A 186 4.87 -1.14 14.65
C ASN A 186 4.90 -2.61 15.12
N GLY A 187 5.13 -2.82 16.43
CA GLY A 187 5.24 -4.14 17.04
C GLY A 187 6.66 -4.72 17.00
N GLY A 188 6.77 -5.95 17.49
CA GLY A 188 8.07 -6.58 17.77
C GLY A 188 8.05 -7.35 19.08
N GLN A 189 9.10 -8.10 19.35
CA GLN A 189 9.24 -8.83 20.62
C GLN A 189 10.70 -9.07 20.96
N VAL A 190 11.02 -9.05 22.26
CA VAL A 190 12.29 -9.55 22.79
C VAL A 190 12.18 -11.05 23.05
N PHE A 191 13.12 -11.81 22.52
CA PHE A 191 13.21 -13.25 22.65
C PHE A 191 14.43 -13.64 23.48
N ILE A 192 14.22 -14.57 24.44
CA ILE A 192 15.23 -15.05 25.40
C ILE A 192 15.12 -16.58 25.47
N PRO A 193 16.24 -17.33 25.63
CA PRO A 193 16.19 -18.78 25.81
C PRO A 193 15.42 -19.19 27.06
N ASP A 194 14.59 -20.22 26.90
CA ASP A 194 13.98 -20.92 28.04
C ASP A 194 15.01 -21.89 28.65
N GLY A 195 15.40 -21.64 29.90
CA GLY A 195 16.33 -22.50 30.64
C GLY A 195 17.81 -22.18 30.43
N LEU A 196 18.68 -23.17 30.61
CA LEU A 196 20.13 -23.03 30.43
C LEU A 196 20.51 -22.90 28.95
N LEU A 197 21.47 -22.03 28.68
CA LEU A 197 21.97 -21.78 27.34
C LEU A 197 22.57 -23.04 26.70
N SER A 198 21.98 -23.48 25.59
CA SER A 198 22.40 -24.63 24.81
C SER A 198 21.98 -24.46 23.34
N PHE A 199 22.52 -25.29 22.44
CA PHE A 199 22.07 -25.30 21.03
C PHE A 199 20.56 -25.52 20.91
N LYS A 200 19.99 -26.41 21.74
CA LYS A 200 18.56 -26.72 21.76
C LYS A 200 17.73 -25.53 22.25
N SER A 201 18.16 -24.85 23.30
CA SER A 201 17.41 -23.69 23.82
C SER A 201 17.42 -22.54 22.81
N VAL A 202 18.56 -22.28 22.16
CA VAL A 202 18.68 -21.23 21.14
C VAL A 202 17.89 -21.57 19.88
N GLN A 203 17.96 -22.82 19.41
CA GLN A 203 17.10 -23.29 18.33
C GLN A 203 15.61 -23.08 18.67
N GLY A 204 15.20 -23.42 19.88
CA GLY A 204 13.82 -23.23 20.34
C GLY A 204 13.34 -21.77 20.24
N ILE A 205 14.21 -20.79 20.50
CA ILE A 205 13.88 -19.37 20.35
C ILE A 205 13.60 -19.01 18.89
N PHE A 206 14.51 -19.40 17.98
CA PHE A 206 14.38 -19.09 16.57
C PHE A 206 13.19 -19.81 15.93
N MET A 207 12.89 -21.05 16.36
CA MET A 207 11.68 -21.75 15.94
C MET A 207 10.41 -21.07 16.47
N LYS A 208 10.41 -20.60 17.73
CA LYS A 208 9.29 -19.82 18.27
C LYS A 208 9.07 -18.51 17.50
N LEU A 209 10.15 -17.82 17.12
CA LEU A 209 10.09 -16.64 16.26
C LEU A 209 9.51 -16.99 14.88
N ALA A 210 9.97 -18.09 14.29
CA ALA A 210 9.50 -18.61 13.02
C ALA A 210 7.98 -18.96 13.04
N ASP A 211 7.53 -19.63 14.09
CA ASP A 211 6.13 -20.03 14.28
C ASP A 211 5.19 -18.83 14.44
N LEU A 212 5.67 -17.74 15.03
CA LEU A 212 4.88 -16.54 15.27
C LEU A 212 4.81 -15.61 14.05
N TYR A 213 5.93 -15.43 13.34
CA TYR A 213 6.07 -14.36 12.34
C TYR A 213 6.33 -14.84 10.91
N TYR A 214 6.68 -16.11 10.73
CA TYR A 214 6.97 -16.73 9.42
C TYR A 214 6.07 -17.94 9.14
N LYS A 215 4.94 -18.06 9.84
CA LYS A 215 3.95 -19.08 9.54
C LYS A 215 3.25 -18.73 8.22
N PRO A 216 3.27 -19.62 7.21
CA PRO A 216 2.57 -19.38 5.96
C PRO A 216 1.06 -19.32 6.20
N PHE A 217 0.39 -18.45 5.46
CA PHE A 217 -1.07 -18.42 5.46
C PHE A 217 -1.59 -19.55 4.56
N HIS A 218 -2.49 -20.37 5.08
CA HIS A 218 -3.20 -21.39 4.33
C HIS A 218 -4.69 -21.08 4.34
N GLY A 219 -5.31 -21.11 3.16
CA GLY A 219 -6.74 -20.89 2.98
C GLY A 219 -7.31 -21.74 1.87
N VAL A 220 -8.60 -21.58 1.61
CA VAL A 220 -9.32 -22.27 0.55
C VAL A 220 -9.96 -21.22 -0.36
N LEU A 221 -9.66 -21.31 -1.64
CA LEU A 221 -10.25 -20.48 -2.68
C LEU A 221 -11.48 -21.17 -3.24
N HIS A 222 -12.63 -20.50 -3.16
CA HIS A 222 -13.93 -21.00 -3.61
C HIS A 222 -14.49 -20.19 -4.77
N CYS A 223 -15.06 -20.86 -5.77
CA CYS A 223 -15.87 -20.27 -6.83
C CYS A 223 -17.07 -21.17 -7.08
N GLY A 224 -18.16 -20.95 -6.34
CA GLY A 224 -19.27 -21.90 -6.29
C GLY A 224 -18.78 -23.26 -5.78
N ASN A 225 -18.88 -24.30 -6.62
CA ASN A 225 -18.44 -25.66 -6.28
C ASN A 225 -16.96 -25.92 -6.62
N LEU A 226 -16.27 -24.98 -7.26
CA LEU A 226 -14.85 -25.11 -7.57
C LEU A 226 -14.03 -24.66 -6.37
N THR A 227 -13.15 -25.53 -5.88
CA THR A 227 -12.35 -25.26 -4.68
C THR A 227 -10.89 -25.60 -4.91
N SER A 228 -9.98 -24.82 -4.31
CA SER A 228 -8.56 -25.16 -4.25
C SER A 228 -7.96 -24.69 -2.93
N ASN A 229 -7.14 -25.53 -2.32
CA ASN A 229 -6.29 -25.09 -1.21
C ASN A 229 -5.23 -24.14 -1.76
N VAL A 230 -4.99 -23.04 -1.06
CA VAL A 230 -4.05 -22.00 -1.47
C VAL A 230 -3.23 -21.48 -0.31
N SER A 231 -2.03 -21.02 -0.61
CA SER A 231 -1.24 -20.19 0.29
C SER A 231 -1.09 -18.78 -0.26
N LEU A 232 -1.03 -17.82 0.66
CA LEU A 232 -0.80 -16.41 0.33
C LEU A 232 0.61 -16.00 0.75
N SER A 233 1.32 -15.31 -0.16
CA SER A 233 2.66 -14.79 0.10
C SER A 233 2.78 -13.32 -0.29
N PRO A 234 3.13 -12.40 0.63
CA PRO A 234 3.28 -12.64 2.08
C PRO A 234 1.93 -13.00 2.75
N PRO A 235 1.94 -13.53 3.99
CA PRO A 235 0.72 -13.69 4.77
C PRO A 235 -0.03 -12.34 4.94
N PRO A 236 -1.37 -12.33 4.87
CA PRO A 236 -2.17 -11.13 5.12
C PRO A 236 -2.06 -10.73 6.59
N GLU A 237 -1.76 -9.46 6.85
CA GLU A 237 -1.78 -8.91 8.21
C GLU A 237 -3.20 -8.43 8.58
N PRO A 238 -3.59 -8.53 9.86
CA PRO A 238 -4.82 -7.94 10.35
C PRO A 238 -4.89 -6.45 10.03
N PHE A 239 -6.01 -6.00 9.47
CA PHE A 239 -6.25 -4.59 9.22
C PHE A 239 -6.68 -3.90 10.51
N CYS A 240 -5.98 -2.82 10.88
CA CYS A 240 -6.39 -1.95 11.98
C CYS A 240 -6.17 -0.49 11.57
N LYS A 241 -7.25 0.27 11.45
CA LYS A 241 -7.19 1.71 11.14
C LYS A 241 -7.99 2.51 12.15
N HIS A 242 -7.32 3.47 12.77
CA HIS A 242 -7.94 4.47 13.61
C HIS A 242 -8.61 5.52 12.73
N ARG A 243 -9.93 5.65 12.86
CA ARG A 243 -10.70 6.79 12.35
C ARG A 243 -10.96 7.75 13.51
N ASP A 244 -11.43 8.96 13.21
CA ASP A 244 -11.66 10.02 14.20
C ASP A 244 -12.54 9.59 15.38
N PHE A 245 -13.46 8.63 15.18
CA PHE A 245 -14.41 8.17 16.19
C PHE A 245 -14.42 6.65 16.44
N ASP A 246 -13.80 5.85 15.56
CA ASP A 246 -13.90 4.39 15.59
C ASP A 246 -12.58 3.71 15.19
N ILE A 247 -12.37 2.48 15.67
CA ILE A 247 -11.26 1.63 15.24
C ILE A 247 -11.84 0.53 14.36
N VAL A 248 -11.55 0.57 13.06
CA VAL A 248 -11.94 -0.49 12.14
C VAL A 248 -10.89 -1.59 12.21
N LYS A 249 -11.30 -2.76 12.72
CA LYS A 249 -10.50 -3.98 12.74
C LYS A 249 -11.11 -5.00 11.82
N ALA A 250 -10.30 -5.59 10.94
CA ALA A 250 -10.73 -6.68 10.08
C ALA A 250 -9.61 -7.72 9.96
N GLU A 251 -9.99 -8.99 9.97
CA GLU A 251 -9.10 -10.11 9.76
C GLU A 251 -9.57 -10.91 8.54
N MET A 252 -8.60 -11.43 7.79
CA MET A 252 -8.90 -12.15 6.57
C MET A 252 -9.33 -13.57 6.90
N SER A 253 -10.46 -13.98 6.37
CA SER A 253 -10.99 -15.34 6.44
C SER A 253 -10.04 -16.34 5.78
N THR A 254 -10.04 -17.57 6.27
CA THR A 254 -9.39 -18.71 5.61
C THR A 254 -10.10 -19.07 4.31
N ASP A 255 -11.40 -18.80 4.22
CA ASP A 255 -12.20 -19.03 3.01
C ASP A 255 -12.26 -17.75 2.17
N ILE A 256 -11.65 -17.80 0.99
CA ILE A 256 -11.67 -16.72 -0.01
C ILE A 256 -12.74 -17.09 -1.04
N VAL A 257 -13.86 -16.37 -1.03
CA VAL A 257 -15.02 -16.70 -1.88
C VAL A 257 -15.10 -15.75 -3.06
N ILE A 258 -15.02 -16.26 -4.29
CA ILE A 258 -15.22 -15.48 -5.51
C ILE A 258 -16.72 -15.20 -5.68
N CYS A 259 -17.08 -13.92 -5.72
CA CYS A 259 -18.46 -13.46 -5.84
C CYS A 259 -18.86 -13.14 -7.28
N GLY A 260 -17.89 -12.83 -8.15
CA GLY A 260 -18.16 -12.47 -9.53
C GLY A 260 -16.92 -12.01 -10.29
N PHE A 261 -17.10 -11.69 -11.56
CA PHE A 261 -16.03 -11.28 -12.47
C PHE A 261 -16.34 -9.92 -13.07
N ILE A 262 -15.33 -9.07 -13.20
CA ILE A 262 -15.44 -7.73 -13.78
C ILE A 262 -14.28 -7.53 -14.77
N SER A 263 -14.52 -6.81 -15.86
CA SER A 263 -13.46 -6.42 -16.80
C SER A 263 -12.37 -5.60 -16.11
N ILE A 264 -11.10 -5.83 -16.48
CA ILE A 264 -9.97 -5.01 -16.01
C ILE A 264 -10.19 -3.51 -16.32
N THR A 265 -10.87 -3.18 -17.43
CA THR A 265 -11.18 -1.78 -17.79
C THR A 265 -12.08 -1.10 -16.78
N ASP A 266 -13.03 -1.84 -16.20
CA ASP A 266 -14.08 -1.29 -15.34
C ASP A 266 -13.61 -1.21 -13.89
N VAL A 267 -12.81 -2.19 -13.47
CA VAL A 267 -12.12 -2.13 -12.17
C VAL A 267 -11.03 -1.05 -12.17
N ALA A 268 -10.39 -0.83 -13.31
CA ALA A 268 -9.29 0.10 -13.50
C ALA A 268 -8.10 -0.23 -12.55
N SER A 269 -7.70 0.72 -11.71
CA SER A 269 -6.58 0.58 -10.78
C SER A 269 -7.01 0.99 -9.37
N PRO A 270 -7.78 0.13 -8.66
CA PRO A 270 -8.27 0.47 -7.34
C PRO A 270 -7.14 0.52 -6.31
N PRO A 271 -7.25 1.38 -5.28
CA PRO A 271 -6.32 1.39 -4.17
C PRO A 271 -6.40 0.04 -3.43
N SER A 272 -5.26 -0.64 -3.34
CA SER A 272 -5.12 -1.90 -2.60
C SER A 272 -4.39 -1.64 -1.29
N HIS A 273 -4.89 -2.21 -0.20
CA HIS A 273 -4.18 -2.21 1.09
C HIS A 273 -2.93 -3.09 1.03
N SER A 274 -3.08 -4.31 0.50
CA SER A 274 -2.02 -5.30 0.44
C SER A 274 -2.14 -6.16 -0.81
N ARG A 275 -1.03 -6.78 -1.22
CA ARG A 275 -0.96 -7.66 -2.39
C ARG A 275 -0.26 -8.95 -2.02
N HIS A 276 -0.82 -10.06 -2.47
CA HIS A 276 -0.40 -11.40 -2.12
C HIS A 276 -0.36 -12.28 -3.37
N LEU A 277 0.72 -13.02 -3.55
CA LEU A 277 0.76 -14.12 -4.51
C LEU A 277 -0.12 -15.25 -4.00
N VAL A 278 -0.94 -15.81 -4.88
CA VAL A 278 -1.80 -16.96 -4.59
C VAL A 278 -1.16 -18.21 -5.19
N LEU A 279 -0.72 -19.12 -4.32
CA LEU A 279 -0.05 -20.35 -4.73
C LEU A 279 -0.96 -21.54 -4.41
N PRO A 280 -1.16 -22.48 -5.34
CA PRO A 280 -1.91 -23.69 -5.05
C PRO A 280 -1.14 -24.56 -4.05
N LEU A 281 -1.84 -25.00 -3.00
CA LEU A 281 -1.35 -26.03 -2.09
C LEU A 281 -1.88 -27.38 -2.55
N GLN A 282 -1.00 -28.38 -2.59
CA GLN A 282 -1.44 -29.75 -2.80
C GLN A 282 -2.10 -30.25 -1.51
N SER A 283 -3.29 -30.85 -1.63
CA SER A 283 -3.88 -31.58 -0.52
C SER A 283 -3.06 -32.86 -0.29
N CYS A 284 -2.17 -32.86 0.71
CA CYS A 284 -1.73 -34.12 1.29
C CYS A 284 -2.97 -34.81 1.86
N LYS A 285 -3.27 -36.01 1.38
CA LYS A 285 -4.27 -36.86 2.02
C LYS A 285 -3.76 -37.18 3.42
N GLU A 286 -4.31 -36.53 4.44
CA GLU A 286 -4.02 -36.86 5.84
C GLU A 286 -4.58 -38.26 6.15
N GLU A 287 -3.70 -39.24 6.34
CA GLU A 287 -3.96 -40.31 7.29
C GLU A 287 -3.40 -39.89 8.65
N THR A 288 -4.33 -39.70 9.60
CA THR A 288 -4.16 -39.59 11.05
C THR A 288 -2.85 -40.17 11.61
N LYS A 289 -1.97 -39.30 12.13
CA LYS A 289 -1.17 -39.46 13.37
C LYS A 289 -0.52 -38.11 13.76
N PRO A 290 -0.32 -37.83 15.06
CA PRO A 290 0.16 -36.54 15.53
C PRO A 290 1.63 -36.30 15.13
N PRO A 291 2.09 -35.05 15.00
CA PRO A 291 3.44 -34.77 14.56
C PRO A 291 4.40 -35.02 15.72
N VAL A 292 5.12 -36.15 15.68
CA VAL A 292 6.39 -36.30 16.39
C VAL A 292 7.47 -35.98 15.39
N ILE A 293 8.12 -34.84 15.58
CA ILE A 293 9.29 -34.42 14.82
C ILE A 293 10.41 -35.43 15.12
N LYS A 294 10.69 -36.34 14.18
CA LYS A 294 11.95 -37.06 14.10
C LYS A 294 12.76 -36.49 12.95
N LEU A 295 13.87 -35.89 13.33
CA LEU A 295 14.89 -35.31 12.46
C LEU A 295 15.81 -36.46 12.02
N GLU A 296 15.54 -37.09 10.87
CA GLU A 296 16.49 -38.01 10.23
C GLU A 296 16.50 -37.75 8.71
N ASN A 297 17.62 -37.16 8.26
CA ASN A 297 18.19 -37.08 6.92
C ASN A 297 17.26 -37.36 5.71
N CYS A 298 16.70 -36.30 5.13
CA CYS A 298 16.31 -36.30 3.72
C CYS A 298 17.48 -35.76 2.88
N GLU A 299 18.43 -36.64 2.56
CA GLU A 299 19.34 -36.41 1.44
C GLU A 299 18.62 -36.76 0.13
N ASN A 300 18.57 -35.80 -0.79
CA ASN A 300 18.42 -35.97 -2.25
C ASN A 300 17.27 -36.84 -2.77
N THR A 301 16.02 -36.35 -2.70
CA THR A 301 14.91 -36.84 -3.54
C THR A 301 14.04 -35.69 -4.06
N ASP A 302 14.65 -34.68 -4.69
CA ASP A 302 13.93 -33.48 -5.18
C ASP A 302 13.36 -33.59 -6.62
N ASP A 303 13.44 -34.75 -7.30
CA ASP A 303 13.05 -34.82 -8.73
C ASP A 303 11.92 -35.81 -9.08
N GLU A 304 11.46 -36.70 -8.18
CA GLU A 304 10.43 -37.69 -8.55
C GLU A 304 9.00 -37.38 -8.07
N SER A 305 8.82 -36.65 -6.96
CA SER A 305 7.47 -36.31 -6.46
C SER A 305 6.77 -35.22 -7.28
N ALA A 306 7.52 -34.21 -7.76
CA ALA A 306 6.95 -33.11 -8.54
C ALA A 306 6.38 -33.52 -9.92
N ASN A 307 6.76 -34.69 -10.46
CA ASN A 307 6.39 -35.13 -11.81
C ASN A 307 5.01 -35.81 -11.91
N GLU A 308 4.48 -36.39 -10.82
CA GLU A 308 3.10 -36.88 -10.76
C GLU A 308 2.11 -35.72 -10.50
N ASP A 309 2.57 -34.70 -9.80
CA ASP A 309 1.75 -33.62 -9.25
C ASP A 309 1.29 -32.57 -10.28
N GLY A 310 2.06 -32.36 -11.34
CA GLY A 310 1.69 -31.46 -12.44
C GLY A 310 0.53 -31.98 -13.30
N LYS A 311 0.07 -33.22 -13.07
CA LYS A 311 -0.99 -33.87 -13.85
C LYS A 311 -2.40 -33.64 -13.28
N GLN A 312 -2.52 -33.30 -11.99
CA GLN A 312 -3.84 -33.07 -11.39
C GLN A 312 -4.38 -31.68 -11.77
N PRO A 313 -5.64 -31.56 -12.23
CA PRO A 313 -6.20 -30.27 -12.58
C PRO A 313 -6.30 -29.37 -11.35
N SER A 314 -5.70 -28.18 -11.43
CA SER A 314 -5.76 -27.16 -10.38
C SER A 314 -6.69 -26.02 -10.78
N PHE A 315 -7.65 -25.69 -9.92
CA PHE A 315 -8.54 -24.55 -10.14
C PHE A 315 -7.75 -23.22 -10.20
N CYS A 316 -6.67 -23.06 -9.43
CA CYS A 316 -5.84 -21.86 -9.49
C CYS A 316 -5.21 -21.64 -10.88
N VAL A 317 -4.77 -22.73 -11.53
CA VAL A 317 -4.19 -22.68 -12.88
C VAL A 317 -5.25 -22.30 -13.91
N LEU A 318 -6.44 -22.92 -13.81
CA LEU A 318 -7.59 -22.59 -14.65
C LEU A 318 -7.99 -21.12 -14.51
N LEU A 319 -8.22 -20.68 -13.27
CA LEU A 319 -8.63 -19.30 -12.95
C LEU A 319 -7.62 -18.28 -13.47
N HIS A 320 -6.33 -18.47 -13.19
CA HIS A 320 -5.28 -17.58 -13.68
C HIS A 320 -5.27 -17.50 -15.22
N GLY A 321 -5.37 -18.64 -15.90
CA GLY A 321 -5.40 -18.70 -17.36
C GLY A 321 -6.60 -17.95 -17.94
N SER A 322 -7.79 -18.19 -17.41
CA SER A 322 -9.03 -17.54 -17.82
C SER A 322 -9.00 -16.03 -17.58
N LEU A 323 -8.60 -15.58 -16.38
CA LEU A 323 -8.52 -14.14 -16.07
C LEU A 323 -7.56 -13.39 -16.99
N LYS A 324 -6.43 -14.03 -17.35
CA LYS A 324 -5.44 -13.45 -18.25
C LYS A 324 -5.95 -13.34 -19.68
N VAL A 325 -6.57 -14.40 -20.21
CA VAL A 325 -7.05 -14.45 -21.60
C VAL A 325 -8.23 -13.51 -21.80
N GLU A 326 -9.18 -13.50 -20.87
CA GLU A 326 -10.38 -12.69 -20.95
C GLU A 326 -10.17 -11.23 -20.53
N GLY A 327 -9.02 -10.90 -19.94
CA GLY A 327 -8.75 -9.54 -19.45
C GLY A 327 -9.72 -9.14 -18.32
N MET A 328 -9.99 -10.08 -17.42
CA MET A 328 -10.92 -9.90 -16.30
C MET A 328 -10.21 -10.03 -14.94
N VAL A 329 -10.90 -9.58 -13.90
CA VAL A 329 -10.55 -9.82 -12.50
C VAL A 329 -11.71 -10.51 -11.80
N ALA A 330 -11.42 -11.34 -10.80
CA ALA A 330 -12.43 -11.96 -9.95
C ALA A 330 -12.55 -11.19 -8.64
N ILE A 331 -13.73 -10.66 -8.33
CA ILE A 331 -14.01 -10.04 -7.04
C ILE A 331 -14.22 -11.14 -6.02
N CYS A 332 -13.54 -11.01 -4.88
CA CYS A 332 -13.59 -11.99 -3.81
C CYS A 332 -13.99 -11.34 -2.48
N HIS A 333 -14.76 -12.07 -1.70
CA HIS A 333 -15.06 -11.80 -0.31
C HIS A 333 -13.96 -12.43 0.56
N LEU A 334 -13.39 -11.60 1.44
CA LEU A 334 -12.27 -11.94 2.30
C LEU A 334 -12.70 -12.12 3.77
N GLY A 335 -13.99 -11.98 4.08
CA GLY A 335 -14.54 -12.06 5.45
C GLY A 335 -15.13 -10.74 5.93
N GLY A 336 -16.20 -10.80 6.74
CA GLY A 336 -16.90 -9.59 7.24
C GLY A 336 -17.32 -8.65 6.11
N ASP A 337 -17.06 -7.35 6.25
CA ASP A 337 -17.24 -6.33 5.19
C ASP A 337 -15.93 -6.10 4.40
N TRP A 338 -15.13 -7.15 4.15
CA TRP A 338 -13.86 -7.04 3.47
C TRP A 338 -13.85 -7.75 2.11
N TYR A 339 -13.44 -7.03 1.08
CA TYR A 339 -13.37 -7.51 -0.30
C TYR A 339 -11.99 -7.31 -0.90
N GLY A 340 -11.70 -8.07 -1.94
CA GLY A 340 -10.49 -7.95 -2.75
C GLY A 340 -10.73 -8.35 -4.19
N MET A 341 -9.65 -8.36 -4.97
CA MET A 341 -9.67 -8.86 -6.34
C MET A 341 -8.53 -9.83 -6.62
N LEU A 342 -8.85 -10.88 -7.34
CA LEU A 342 -7.91 -11.83 -7.93
C LEU A 342 -7.69 -11.48 -9.39
N TYR A 343 -6.42 -11.42 -9.80
CA TYR A 343 -6.06 -11.08 -11.17
C TYR A 343 -4.75 -11.75 -11.56
N SER A 344 -4.56 -11.89 -12.87
CA SER A 344 -3.28 -12.32 -13.42
C SER A 344 -2.30 -11.15 -13.42
N TRP A 345 -1.13 -11.34 -12.82
CA TRP A 345 -0.04 -10.38 -12.87
C TRP A 345 1.20 -10.99 -13.49
N ALA A 346 1.87 -10.22 -14.35
CA ALA A 346 3.08 -10.64 -15.04
C ALA A 346 4.27 -9.78 -14.59
N ASP A 347 5.21 -10.41 -13.89
CA ASP A 347 6.49 -9.80 -13.51
C ASP A 347 7.37 -9.57 -14.75
N SER A 348 7.28 -10.50 -15.69
CA SER A 348 8.01 -10.48 -16.95
C SER A 348 7.12 -11.01 -18.08
N LYS A 349 7.58 -10.84 -19.33
CA LYS A 349 6.89 -11.40 -20.52
C LYS A 349 6.68 -12.92 -20.44
N LYS A 350 7.44 -13.65 -19.61
CA LYS A 350 7.45 -15.12 -19.54
C LYS A 350 6.75 -15.70 -18.30
N LYS A 351 6.67 -14.97 -17.18
CA LYS A 351 6.12 -15.48 -15.93
C LYS A 351 4.94 -14.62 -15.48
N SER A 352 3.75 -15.22 -15.43
CA SER A 352 2.57 -14.63 -14.80
C SER A 352 2.04 -15.55 -13.72
N ASN A 353 1.57 -14.95 -12.63
CA ASN A 353 1.01 -15.65 -11.48
C ASN A 353 -0.34 -15.04 -11.11
N LEU A 354 -1.13 -15.81 -10.37
CA LEU A 354 -2.34 -15.32 -9.73
C LEU A 354 -1.96 -14.45 -8.52
N MET A 355 -2.51 -13.24 -8.46
CA MET A 355 -2.35 -12.35 -7.31
C MET A 355 -3.70 -11.96 -6.75
N LEU A 356 -3.75 -11.83 -5.43
CA LEU A 356 -4.83 -11.25 -4.65
C LEU A 356 -4.42 -9.84 -4.23
N SER A 357 -5.30 -8.87 -4.44
CA SER A 357 -5.19 -7.56 -3.79
C SER A 357 -6.38 -7.34 -2.89
N ALA A 358 -6.11 -7.13 -1.60
CA ALA A 358 -7.13 -6.78 -0.63
C ALA A 358 -7.39 -5.27 -0.71
N PHE A 359 -8.66 -4.88 -0.72
CA PHE A 359 -9.05 -3.47 -0.63
C PHE A 359 -8.99 -2.99 0.82
N GLU A 360 -9.28 -1.71 1.06
CA GLU A 360 -9.61 -1.30 2.44
C GLU A 360 -10.91 -1.99 2.87
N PRO A 361 -11.08 -2.41 4.14
CA PRO A 361 -12.35 -2.92 4.62
C PRO A 361 -13.48 -1.89 4.51
N GLY A 362 -14.64 -2.35 4.04
CA GLY A 362 -15.85 -1.56 3.83
C GLY A 362 -16.57 -1.92 2.54
N ASN A 363 -17.87 -1.61 2.50
CA ASN A 363 -18.72 -1.99 1.37
C ASN A 363 -18.64 -1.01 0.18
N GLU A 364 -18.26 0.25 0.40
CA GLU A 364 -18.22 1.31 -0.63
C GLU A 364 -16.81 1.91 -0.80
N VAL A 365 -15.79 1.05 -0.79
CA VAL A 365 -14.38 1.48 -0.81
C VAL A 365 -13.95 1.97 -2.18
N ILE A 366 -14.55 1.45 -3.26
CA ILE A 366 -14.26 1.82 -4.64
C ILE A 366 -15.45 2.59 -5.22
N PRO A 367 -15.42 3.94 -5.27
CA PRO A 367 -16.60 4.74 -5.60
C PRO A 367 -17.19 4.46 -6.98
N TRP A 368 -16.35 4.10 -7.96
CA TRP A 368 -16.79 3.82 -9.32
C TRP A 368 -17.38 2.40 -9.49
N LEU A 369 -17.20 1.50 -8.52
CA LEU A 369 -17.88 0.21 -8.47
C LEU A 369 -19.14 0.25 -7.59
N GLY A 370 -19.22 1.23 -6.69
CA GLY A 370 -20.33 1.36 -5.74
C GLY A 370 -20.24 0.34 -4.61
N SER A 371 -21.38 0.06 -3.98
CA SER A 371 -21.44 -0.94 -2.90
C SER A 371 -21.27 -2.35 -3.44
N PHE A 372 -20.30 -3.11 -2.93
CA PHE A 372 -20.06 -4.50 -3.31
C PHE A 372 -21.29 -5.40 -3.08
N VAL A 373 -22.12 -5.08 -2.08
CA VAL A 373 -23.36 -5.81 -1.75
C VAL A 373 -24.43 -5.63 -2.84
N ASN A 374 -24.38 -4.52 -3.57
CA ASN A 374 -25.33 -4.20 -4.64
C ASN A 374 -24.87 -4.73 -6.01
N LEU A 375 -23.70 -5.36 -6.11
CA LEU A 375 -23.23 -6.00 -7.32
C LEU A 375 -23.98 -7.32 -7.53
N GLY A 376 -24.78 -7.37 -8.60
CA GLY A 376 -25.58 -8.53 -8.96
C GLY A 376 -25.18 -9.14 -10.30
N PRO A 377 -25.62 -10.39 -10.58
CA PRO A 377 -25.36 -11.03 -11.86
C PRO A 377 -26.10 -10.32 -12.99
N VAL A 378 -25.47 -10.26 -14.17
CA VAL A 378 -26.00 -9.61 -15.38
C VAL A 378 -27.39 -10.14 -15.75
N GLU A 379 -27.66 -11.42 -15.48
CA GLU A 379 -28.95 -12.08 -15.71
C GLU A 379 -30.12 -11.39 -15.01
N THR A 380 -29.87 -10.79 -13.83
CA THR A 380 -30.90 -10.04 -13.08
C THR A 380 -31.36 -8.78 -13.83
N PHE A 381 -30.52 -8.28 -14.74
CA PHE A 381 -30.80 -7.10 -15.56
C PHE A 381 -31.30 -7.45 -16.96
N THR A 382 -31.39 -8.73 -17.30
CA THR A 382 -31.90 -9.16 -18.61
C THR A 382 -33.41 -8.90 -18.70
N GLY A 383 -33.80 -7.96 -19.56
CA GLY A 383 -35.21 -7.55 -19.74
C GLY A 383 -35.50 -6.09 -19.35
N LEU A 384 -34.57 -5.42 -18.67
CA LEU A 384 -34.66 -3.97 -18.45
C LEU A 384 -34.25 -3.21 -19.71
N PRO A 385 -34.86 -2.05 -20.01
CA PRO A 385 -34.38 -1.18 -21.08
C PRO A 385 -32.92 -0.78 -20.80
N SER A 386 -32.10 -0.65 -21.84
CA SER A 386 -30.66 -0.35 -21.73
C SER A 386 -30.33 0.92 -20.92
N SER A 387 -31.31 1.82 -20.73
CA SER A 387 -31.19 3.03 -19.92
C SER A 387 -31.26 2.77 -18.40
N GLU A 388 -31.78 1.62 -17.98
CA GLU A 388 -31.93 1.21 -16.57
C GLU A 388 -30.87 0.19 -16.14
N VAL A 389 -30.06 -0.32 -17.07
CA VAL A 389 -28.93 -1.20 -16.76
C VAL A 389 -27.80 -0.35 -16.18
N PRO A 390 -27.40 -0.56 -14.91
CA PRO A 390 -26.30 0.19 -14.31
C PRO A 390 -25.01 -0.13 -15.05
N THR A 391 -24.33 0.89 -15.57
CA THR A 391 -23.03 0.75 -16.23
C THR A 391 -21.91 1.26 -15.34
N LEU A 392 -20.78 0.53 -15.35
CA LEU A 392 -19.54 1.02 -14.76
C LEU A 392 -18.83 1.98 -15.73
N PRO A 393 -18.10 3.00 -15.24
CA PRO A 393 -17.97 3.41 -13.85
C PRO A 393 -19.20 4.18 -13.35
N ILE A 394 -19.55 3.97 -12.08
CA ILE A 394 -20.57 4.76 -11.39
C ILE A 394 -20.09 6.21 -11.27
N LYS A 395 -20.89 7.13 -11.80
CA LYS A 395 -20.59 8.57 -11.73
C LYS A 395 -21.05 9.10 -10.37
N PRO A 396 -20.26 9.98 -9.73
CA PRO A 396 -20.71 10.63 -8.51
C PRO A 396 -21.98 11.45 -8.78
N SER A 397 -22.85 11.54 -7.78
CA SER A 397 -24.09 12.35 -7.83
C SER A 397 -23.79 13.80 -8.21
N GLU A 398 -22.70 14.35 -7.68
CA GLU A 398 -22.21 15.69 -7.96
C GLU A 398 -20.96 15.69 -8.83
N LYS A 399 -20.99 16.52 -9.88
CA LYS A 399 -19.83 16.73 -10.75
C LYS A 399 -18.74 17.49 -9.98
N ARG A 400 -17.50 17.05 -10.15
CA ARG A 400 -16.33 17.76 -9.61
C ARG A 400 -16.08 19.07 -10.37
N SER A 401 -15.36 19.99 -9.74
CA SER A 401 -15.08 21.33 -10.28
C SER A 401 -14.42 21.33 -11.65
N TYR A 402 -13.59 20.33 -11.98
CA TYR A 402 -12.95 20.18 -13.29
C TYR A 402 -13.84 19.52 -14.35
N ALA A 403 -14.92 18.84 -13.93
CA ALA A 403 -15.92 18.22 -14.80
C ALA A 403 -17.20 19.08 -14.94
N GLN A 404 -17.19 20.27 -14.33
CA GLN A 404 -18.25 21.25 -14.39
C GLN A 404 -17.67 22.60 -14.78
N ASN A 405 -18.50 23.45 -15.37
CA ASN A 405 -18.09 24.82 -15.67
C ASN A 405 -18.04 25.63 -14.37
N CYS A 406 -16.84 25.72 -13.77
CA CYS A 406 -16.55 26.62 -12.66
C CYS A 406 -16.00 27.96 -13.16
N VAL A 407 -16.24 29.04 -12.42
CA VAL A 407 -15.71 30.38 -12.71
C VAL A 407 -14.73 30.75 -11.61
N VAL A 408 -13.48 31.07 -11.98
CA VAL A 408 -12.40 31.38 -11.05
C VAL A 408 -11.64 32.62 -11.53
N TRP A 409 -11.81 33.75 -10.82
CA TRP A 409 -11.22 35.05 -11.17
C TRP A 409 -10.19 35.56 -10.16
N ILE A 410 -9.58 34.66 -9.38
CA ILE A 410 -8.48 35.01 -8.47
C ILE A 410 -7.25 35.52 -9.24
N LYS A 411 -7.00 34.97 -10.43
CA LYS A 411 -5.93 35.41 -11.34
C LYS A 411 -6.50 36.17 -12.52
N GLN A 412 -5.85 37.26 -12.92
CA GLN A 412 -6.25 38.11 -14.05
C GLN A 412 -6.43 37.33 -15.36
N SER A 413 -5.59 36.32 -15.61
CA SER A 413 -5.65 35.48 -16.82
C SER A 413 -6.97 34.72 -16.96
N GLY A 414 -7.56 34.24 -15.86
CA GLY A 414 -8.85 33.55 -15.87
C GLY A 414 -9.99 34.47 -16.29
N LEU A 415 -10.03 35.68 -15.72
CA LEU A 415 -11.00 36.70 -16.09
C LEU A 415 -10.86 37.13 -17.55
N GLN A 416 -9.62 37.40 -18.00
CA GLN A 416 -9.35 37.76 -19.38
C GLN A 416 -9.76 36.67 -20.37
N ALA A 417 -9.50 35.39 -20.06
CA ALA A 417 -9.89 34.27 -20.91
C ALA A 417 -11.42 34.17 -21.09
N ASP A 418 -12.18 34.39 -20.02
CA ASP A 418 -13.64 34.38 -20.08
C ASP A 418 -14.19 35.54 -20.91
N ILE A 419 -13.68 36.77 -20.71
CA ILE A 419 -14.04 37.94 -21.53
C ILE A 419 -13.68 37.68 -23.00
N GLN A 420 -12.47 37.23 -23.29
CA GLN A 420 -12.04 36.93 -24.67
C GLN A 420 -12.90 35.84 -25.33
N LYS A 421 -13.38 34.85 -24.56
CA LYS A 421 -14.31 33.83 -25.07
C LYS A 421 -15.66 34.45 -25.48
N ILE A 422 -16.20 35.37 -24.66
CA ILE A 422 -17.41 36.12 -25.00
C ILE A 422 -17.19 36.96 -26.27
N LEU A 423 -16.07 37.69 -26.36
CA LEU A 423 -15.74 38.53 -27.53
C LEU A 423 -15.57 37.72 -28.82
N ARG A 424 -14.97 36.52 -28.75
CA ARG A 424 -14.87 35.62 -29.91
C ARG A 424 -16.24 35.19 -30.44
N HIS A 425 -17.23 35.02 -29.56
CA HIS A 425 -18.60 34.70 -29.97
C HIS A 425 -19.37 35.94 -30.45
N ALA A 426 -19.15 37.10 -29.83
CA ALA A 426 -19.72 38.39 -30.23
C ALA A 426 -19.42 38.74 -31.71
N ARG A 427 -18.18 38.53 -32.16
CA ARG A 427 -17.76 38.80 -33.56
C ARG A 427 -18.35 37.84 -34.60
N LYS A 428 -18.99 36.76 -34.17
CA LYS A 428 -19.59 35.72 -35.01
C LYS A 428 -21.12 35.70 -34.90
N LEU A 429 -21.73 36.82 -34.51
CA LEU A 429 -23.18 36.95 -34.50
C LEU A 429 -23.68 37.20 -35.93
N PRO A 430 -24.84 36.62 -36.32
CA PRO A 430 -25.79 35.84 -35.50
C PRO A 430 -25.47 34.34 -35.37
N GLU A 431 -24.47 33.80 -36.07
CA GLU A 431 -24.18 32.34 -36.12
C GLU A 431 -23.92 31.70 -34.75
N LYS A 432 -23.32 32.45 -33.80
CA LYS A 432 -22.98 31.97 -32.45
C LYS A 432 -23.82 32.61 -31.33
N THR A 433 -25.04 33.05 -31.64
CA THR A 433 -25.94 33.72 -30.66
C THR A 433 -26.14 32.90 -29.39
N GLN A 434 -26.47 31.60 -29.48
CA GLN A 434 -26.69 30.77 -28.29
C GLN A 434 -25.45 30.67 -27.38
N ASN A 435 -24.27 30.48 -27.98
CA ASN A 435 -23.00 30.42 -27.23
C ASN A 435 -22.65 31.76 -26.60
N PHE A 436 -22.84 32.87 -27.33
CA PHE A 436 -22.61 34.22 -26.81
C PHE A 436 -23.44 34.50 -25.57
N TYR A 437 -24.76 34.28 -25.63
CA TYR A 437 -25.66 34.51 -24.50
C TYR A 437 -25.40 33.54 -23.34
N LYS A 438 -25.02 32.29 -23.60
CA LYS A 438 -24.66 31.32 -22.55
C LYS A 438 -23.43 31.78 -21.77
N GLU A 439 -22.38 32.22 -22.46
CA GLU A 439 -21.15 32.68 -21.81
C GLU A 439 -21.35 34.04 -21.12
N LEU A 440 -22.14 34.93 -21.71
CA LEU A 440 -22.48 36.22 -21.10
C LEU A 440 -23.29 36.05 -19.81
N ASN A 441 -24.31 35.19 -19.81
CA ASN A 441 -25.07 34.86 -18.60
C ASN A 441 -24.24 34.12 -17.56
N ARG A 442 -23.22 33.36 -17.97
CA ARG A 442 -22.25 32.74 -17.04
C ARG A 442 -21.42 33.82 -16.34
N LEU A 443 -20.88 34.78 -17.10
CA LEU A 443 -20.14 35.91 -16.53
C LEU A 443 -21.04 36.75 -15.62
N ARG A 444 -22.25 37.09 -16.07
CA ARG A 444 -23.22 37.88 -15.29
C ARG A 444 -23.51 37.22 -13.95
N ARG A 445 -23.89 35.94 -13.95
CA ARG A 445 -24.17 35.18 -12.73
C ARG A 445 -22.96 35.15 -11.78
N ALA A 446 -21.76 34.89 -12.29
CA ALA A 446 -20.56 34.88 -11.47
C ALA A 446 -20.24 36.26 -10.87
N ALA A 447 -20.36 37.34 -11.65
CA ALA A 447 -20.11 38.68 -11.16
C ALA A 447 -21.13 39.09 -10.08
N LEU A 448 -22.41 38.75 -10.26
CA LEU A 448 -23.44 38.96 -9.24
C LEU A 448 -23.15 38.16 -7.96
N SER A 449 -22.76 36.88 -8.08
CA SER A 449 -22.41 36.05 -6.92
C SER A 449 -21.18 36.54 -6.16
N PHE A 450 -20.20 37.13 -6.86
CA PHE A 450 -19.00 37.70 -6.25
C PHE A 450 -19.18 39.14 -5.79
N GLY A 451 -20.30 39.80 -6.10
CA GLY A 451 -20.50 41.23 -5.87
C GLY A 451 -19.60 42.13 -6.72
N PHE A 452 -19.11 41.64 -7.87
CA PHE A 452 -18.17 42.34 -8.74
C PHE A 452 -18.89 43.13 -9.85
N TYR A 453 -19.70 44.11 -9.45
CA TYR A 453 -20.56 44.87 -10.36
C TYR A 453 -19.79 45.71 -11.38
N GLU A 454 -18.60 46.21 -11.03
CA GLU A 454 -17.73 46.97 -11.94
C GLU A 454 -17.35 46.18 -13.20
N LEU A 455 -17.27 44.85 -13.10
CA LEU A 455 -17.02 43.99 -14.24
C LEU A 455 -18.19 43.98 -15.23
N LEU A 456 -19.43 44.09 -14.76
CA LEU A 456 -20.60 44.12 -15.63
C LEU A 456 -20.63 45.41 -16.46
N ASP A 457 -20.35 46.55 -15.84
CA ASP A 457 -20.26 47.83 -16.54
C ASP A 457 -19.05 47.89 -17.48
N GLY A 458 -17.91 47.35 -17.05
CA GLY A 458 -16.74 47.15 -17.89
C GLY A 458 -17.04 46.28 -19.12
N MET A 459 -17.74 45.16 -18.94
CA MET A 459 -18.14 44.27 -20.04
C MET A 459 -19.13 44.96 -20.99
N ALA A 460 -20.10 45.71 -20.47
CA ALA A 460 -21.05 46.48 -21.30
C ALA A 460 -20.32 47.49 -22.19
N THR A 461 -19.36 48.22 -21.63
CA THR A 461 -18.53 49.18 -22.36
C THR A 461 -17.68 48.51 -23.44
N ILE A 462 -17.17 47.30 -23.18
CA ILE A 462 -16.45 46.52 -24.19
C ILE A 462 -17.40 46.07 -25.32
N LEU A 463 -18.62 45.63 -25.00
CA LEU A 463 -19.61 45.23 -26.01
C LEU A 463 -20.03 46.40 -26.92
N ASP A 464 -20.24 47.59 -26.35
CA ASP A 464 -20.51 48.81 -27.14
C ASP A 464 -19.36 49.10 -28.10
N ARG A 465 -18.12 49.04 -27.62
CA ARG A 465 -16.93 49.23 -28.46
C ARG A 465 -16.88 48.21 -29.59
N GLU A 466 -17.12 46.94 -29.31
CA GLU A 466 -17.13 45.89 -30.35
C GLU A 466 -18.27 46.07 -31.35
N CYS A 467 -19.42 46.61 -30.94
CA CYS A 467 -20.51 46.99 -31.84
C CYS A 467 -20.06 48.09 -32.83
N THR A 468 -19.30 49.09 -32.38
CA THR A 468 -18.77 50.15 -33.26
C THR A 468 -17.67 49.67 -34.20
N LEU A 469 -16.99 48.57 -33.86
CA LEU A 469 -15.87 48.00 -34.62
C LEU A 469 -16.32 46.87 -35.58
N LEU A 470 -17.63 46.64 -35.72
CA LEU A 470 -18.14 45.65 -36.66
C LEU A 470 -17.76 46.04 -38.10
N PRO A 471 -17.23 45.11 -38.92
CA PRO A 471 -16.93 45.39 -40.32
C PRO A 471 -18.21 45.68 -41.11
N GLY A 472 -18.11 46.45 -42.21
CA GLY A 472 -19.26 46.77 -43.07
C GLY A 472 -19.93 45.56 -43.74
N SER A 473 -19.29 44.38 -43.67
CA SER A 473 -19.83 43.08 -44.10
C SER A 473 -20.53 42.27 -43.00
N ALA A 474 -20.58 42.79 -41.76
CA ALA A 474 -21.24 42.12 -40.65
C ALA A 474 -22.76 42.13 -40.79
N HIS A 475 -23.40 41.06 -40.31
CA HIS A 475 -24.85 40.93 -40.35
C HIS A 475 -25.53 41.98 -39.43
N PRO A 476 -26.63 42.63 -39.84
CA PRO A 476 -27.28 43.70 -39.08
C PRO A 476 -27.76 43.27 -37.69
N ASP A 477 -28.11 41.99 -37.52
CA ASP A 477 -28.50 41.43 -36.22
C ASP A 477 -27.38 41.51 -35.17
N ALA A 478 -26.10 41.44 -35.58
CA ALA A 478 -24.97 41.50 -34.63
C ALA A 478 -24.97 42.81 -33.82
N ALA A 479 -25.22 43.95 -34.48
CA ALA A 479 -25.27 45.25 -33.80
C ALA A 479 -26.45 45.35 -32.83
N LEU A 480 -27.62 44.81 -33.22
CA LEU A 480 -28.83 44.80 -32.38
C LEU A 480 -28.63 43.96 -31.11
N GLN A 481 -28.07 42.75 -31.25
CA GLN A 481 -27.82 41.85 -30.12
C GLN A 481 -26.75 42.41 -29.17
N LEU A 482 -25.67 43.02 -29.68
CA LEU A 482 -24.61 43.60 -28.84
C LEU A 482 -25.11 44.80 -28.04
N THR A 483 -25.84 45.70 -28.67
CA THR A 483 -26.41 46.89 -28.02
C THR A 483 -27.43 46.49 -26.95
N HIS A 484 -28.26 45.49 -27.23
CA HIS A 484 -29.19 44.92 -26.26
C HIS A 484 -28.48 44.36 -25.03
N CYS A 485 -27.45 43.53 -25.24
CA CYS A 485 -26.68 42.96 -24.15
C CYS A 485 -25.97 44.02 -23.31
N ALA A 486 -25.36 45.04 -23.93
CA ALA A 486 -24.70 46.12 -23.20
C ALA A 486 -25.68 46.90 -22.31
N ASN A 487 -26.86 47.25 -22.85
CA ASN A 487 -27.91 47.91 -22.08
C ASN A 487 -28.45 47.03 -20.95
N ALA A 488 -28.63 45.74 -21.20
CA ALA A 488 -29.15 44.81 -20.22
C ALA A 488 -28.14 44.44 -19.12
N LEU A 489 -26.83 44.59 -19.36
CA LEU A 489 -25.81 44.46 -18.32
C LEU A 489 -25.75 45.68 -17.39
N ARG A 490 -26.07 46.89 -17.90
CA ARG A 490 -26.10 48.13 -17.10
C ARG A 490 -27.42 48.33 -16.35
N ASN A 491 -28.54 48.01 -16.99
CA ASN A 491 -29.90 48.32 -16.51
C ASN A 491 -30.71 47.07 -16.15
N GLY A 492 -30.09 45.88 -16.21
CA GLY A 492 -30.77 44.62 -15.92
C GLY A 492 -31.10 44.46 -14.45
N SER A 493 -32.07 43.59 -14.15
CA SER A 493 -32.34 43.18 -12.78
C SER A 493 -31.10 42.52 -12.15
N ASP A 494 -30.85 42.79 -10.87
CA ASP A 494 -29.82 42.09 -10.08
C ASP A 494 -30.21 40.65 -9.73
N ASP A 495 -31.39 40.19 -10.16
CA ASP A 495 -31.84 38.82 -9.92
C ASP A 495 -30.99 37.80 -10.68
N TYR A 496 -30.36 36.92 -9.90
CA TYR A 496 -29.53 35.82 -10.36
C TYR A 496 -30.29 34.83 -11.26
N ASN A 497 -31.59 34.67 -11.04
CA ASN A 497 -32.41 33.66 -11.72
C ASN A 497 -32.94 34.10 -13.07
N THR A 498 -32.88 35.40 -13.39
CA THR A 498 -33.40 35.94 -14.64
C THR A 498 -32.27 36.00 -15.69
N PRO A 499 -32.22 35.10 -16.70
CA PRO A 499 -31.18 35.14 -17.73
C PRO A 499 -31.47 36.21 -18.78
N LEU A 500 -30.41 36.76 -19.38
CA LEU A 500 -30.48 37.57 -20.59
C LEU A 500 -30.87 36.69 -21.78
N VAL A 501 -31.93 37.09 -22.49
CA VAL A 501 -32.47 36.38 -23.65
C VAL A 501 -32.19 37.18 -24.93
N PRO A 502 -31.88 36.51 -26.06
CA PRO A 502 -31.70 37.18 -27.35
C PRO A 502 -32.91 37.98 -27.80
N LEU A 503 -32.68 39.11 -28.46
CA LEU A 503 -33.75 39.82 -29.16
C LEU A 503 -34.26 38.97 -30.31
N ARG A 504 -35.59 38.89 -30.46
CA ARG A 504 -36.20 38.31 -31.65
C ARG A 504 -36.22 39.38 -32.74
N THR A 505 -35.32 39.26 -33.71
CA THR A 505 -35.25 40.17 -34.86
C THR A 505 -35.91 39.54 -36.08
N LYS A 506 -36.61 40.38 -36.87
CA LYS A 506 -37.25 39.97 -38.15
C LYS A 506 -36.25 39.64 -39.27
N LEU A 507 -34.97 39.53 -38.92
CA LEU A 507 -33.84 39.26 -39.81
C LEU A 507 -33.42 37.78 -39.73
N SER A 508 -33.99 37.02 -38.80
CA SER A 508 -33.90 35.57 -38.77
C SER A 508 -34.85 35.03 -39.84
N SER A 509 -34.29 34.33 -40.83
CA SER A 509 -35.04 33.61 -41.86
C SER A 509 -35.69 32.38 -41.23
N ASP A 510 -36.84 32.59 -40.59
CA ASP A 510 -37.89 31.61 -40.30
C ASP A 510 -39.22 32.37 -40.19
N ASP A 511 -39.68 32.83 -41.36
CA ASP A 511 -41.06 32.64 -41.85
C ASP A 511 -40.96 31.76 -43.12
#